data_AF-A0AAQ1NX96-F1
#
_entry.id   AF-A0AAQ1NX96-F1
#
_cell.length_a   1.000
_cell.length_b   1.000
_cell.length_c   1.000
_cell.angle_alpha   90.00
_cell.angle_beta   90.00
_cell.angle_gamma   90.00
#
_symmetry.space_group_name_H-M   'P 1'
#
loop_
_entity.id
_entity.type
_entity.pdbx_description
1 polymer ?
#
loop_
_entity_poly.entity_id
_entity_poly.type
_entity_poly.pdbx_seq_one_letter_code
_entity_poly.pdbx_strand_id
1 'polypeptide(L)' 'MPYLDDLGELYSDLKSVLDCFDRRGLSYVEHSLWSWKFGFETHWGEHLTNALQHIHFLLFDQYV' A
#
# COMPACT_ATOMS: atom_id res chain seq x y z
N MET A 1 -0.29 16.02 7.95
CA MET A 1 -1.68 15.70 7.60
C MET A 1 -1.75 14.20 7.44
N PRO A 2 -2.61 13.48 8.17
CA PRO A 2 -2.57 12.00 8.24
C PRO A 2 -2.64 11.29 6.87
N TYR A 3 -3.24 11.92 5.86
CA TYR A 3 -3.40 11.37 4.51
C TYR A 3 -2.17 11.45 3.59
N LEU A 4 -1.24 12.38 3.86
CA LEU A 4 0.08 12.34 3.20
C LEU A 4 0.94 11.19 3.74
N ASP A 5 0.69 10.82 4.99
CA ASP A 5 1.30 9.66 5.65
C ASP A 5 0.80 8.37 4.99
N ASP A 6 -0.53 8.23 4.79
CA ASP A 6 -1.12 7.02 4.19
C ASP A 6 -0.53 6.66 2.82
N LEU A 7 -0.29 7.64 1.95
CA LEU A 7 0.34 7.38 0.64
C LEU A 7 1.81 6.99 0.77
N GLY A 8 2.53 7.56 1.73
CA GLY A 8 3.92 7.21 2.02
C GLY A 8 4.06 5.82 2.62
N GLU A 9 3.19 5.47 3.57
CA GLU A 9 3.11 4.15 4.20
C GLU A 9 2.70 3.08 3.18
N LEU A 10 1.68 3.34 2.36
CA LEU A 10 1.29 2.49 1.24
C LEU A 10 2.46 2.24 0.29
N TYR A 11 3.20 3.28 -0.09
CA TYR A 11 4.37 3.13 -0.95
C TYR A 11 5.44 2.26 -0.30
N SER A 12 5.76 2.52 0.97
CA SER A 12 6.77 1.77 1.72
C SER A 12 6.44 0.28 1.79
N ASP A 13 5.19 -0.05 2.12
CA ASP A 13 4.72 -1.43 2.24
C ASP A 13 4.82 -2.18 0.91
N LEU A 14 4.34 -1.58 -0.17
CA LEU A 14 4.40 -2.19 -1.51
C LEU A 14 5.84 -2.32 -2.01
N LYS A 15 6.64 -1.26 -1.84
CA LYS A 15 8.01 -1.23 -2.35
C LYS A 15 8.92 -2.25 -1.68
N SER A 16 8.79 -2.42 -0.36
CA SER A 16 9.59 -3.37 0.41
C SER A 16 9.39 -4.82 -0.05
N VAL A 17 8.15 -5.19 -0.40
CA VAL A 17 7.82 -6.52 -0.93
C VAL A 17 8.36 -6.69 -2.35
N LEU A 18 8.28 -5.66 -3.20
CA LEU A 18 8.88 -5.69 -4.54
C LEU A 18 10.41 -5.85 -4.49
N ASP A 19 11.08 -5.18 -3.56
CA ASP A 19 12.53 -5.32 -3.35
C ASP A 19 12.92 -6.75 -2.90
N CYS A 20 12.05 -7.42 -2.15
CA CYS A 20 12.23 -8.83 -1.80
C CYS A 20 12.03 -9.74 -3.02
N PHE A 21 10.97 -9.49 -3.80
CA PHE A 21 10.62 -10.25 -5.00
C PHE A 21 11.73 -10.20 -6.06
N ASP A 22 12.37 -9.04 -6.22
CA ASP A 22 13.47 -8.81 -7.17
C ASP A 22 14.74 -9.63 -6.90
N ARG A 23 14.83 -10.31 -5.75
CA ARG A 23 15.91 -11.26 -5.44
C ARG A 23 15.80 -12.58 -6.22
N ARG A 24 14.67 -12.84 -6.90
CA ARG A 24 14.42 -13.93 -7.87
C ARG A 24 14.66 -15.38 -7.41
N GLY A 25 15.01 -15.63 -6.15
CA GLY A 25 15.00 -16.99 -5.59
C GLY A 25 13.57 -17.46 -5.29
N LEU A 26 13.28 -18.74 -5.50
CA LEU A 26 11.95 -19.33 -5.27
C LEU A 26 11.38 -18.99 -3.88
N SER A 27 12.20 -19.10 -2.82
CA SER A 27 11.81 -18.75 -1.45
C SER A 27 11.48 -17.26 -1.27
N TYR A 28 12.19 -16.37 -1.97
CA TYR A 28 11.91 -14.94 -1.95
C TYR A 28 10.61 -14.61 -2.67
N VAL A 29 10.33 -15.29 -3.79
CA VAL A 29 9.09 -15.13 -4.55
C VAL A 29 7.89 -15.56 -3.72
N GLU A 30 7.92 -16.76 -3.14
CA GLU A 30 6.83 -17.27 -2.30
C GLU A 30 6.60 -16.39 -1.08
N HIS A 31 7.68 -16.00 -0.38
CA HIS A 31 7.59 -15.12 0.77
C HIS A 31 7.03 -13.74 0.39
N SER A 32 7.46 -13.16 -0.73
CA SER A 32 6.98 -11.85 -1.18
C SER A 32 5.49 -11.89 -1.51
N LEU A 33 5.02 -12.91 -2.23
CA LEU A 33 3.61 -13.07 -2.54
C LEU A 33 2.75 -13.25 -1.29
N TRP A 34 3.20 -14.07 -0.34
CA TRP A 34 2.51 -14.26 0.93
C TRP A 34 2.48 -12.95 1.74
N SER A 35 3.61 -12.27 1.89
CA SER A 35 3.73 -11.01 2.63
C SER A 35 2.88 -9.91 1.99
N TRP A 36 2.78 -9.88 0.66
CA TRP A 36 1.93 -8.93 -0.04
C TRP A 36 0.45 -9.12 0.31
N LYS A 37 -0.03 -10.37 0.23
CA LYS A 37 -1.40 -10.73 0.55
C LYS A 37 -1.72 -10.46 2.01
N PHE A 38 -0.87 -10.93 2.92
CA PHE A 38 -1.05 -10.72 4.35
C PHE A 38 -1.08 -9.22 4.69
N GLY A 39 -0.12 -8.46 4.18
CA GLY A 39 -0.09 -7.01 4.38
C GLY A 39 -1.32 -6.29 3.84
N PHE A 40 -1.93 -6.79 2.76
CA PHE A 40 -3.18 -6.21 2.23
C PHE A 40 -4.32 -6.41 3.21
N GLU A 41 -4.44 -7.62 3.74
CA GLU A 41 -5.50 -8.02 4.66
C GLU A 41 -5.35 -7.36 6.04
N THR A 42 -4.15 -6.95 6.44
CA THR A 42 -3.87 -6.48 7.81
C THR A 42 -3.34 -5.06 7.92
N HIS A 43 -2.92 -4.40 6.83
CA HIS A 43 -2.24 -3.10 6.92
C HIS A 43 -2.48 -2.21 5.68
N TRP A 44 -1.74 -2.39 4.59
CA TRP A 44 -1.75 -1.45 3.45
C TRP A 44 -3.09 -1.36 2.70
N GLY A 45 -3.99 -2.34 2.90
CA GLY A 45 -5.37 -2.26 2.39
C GLY A 45 -6.20 -1.14 3.05
N GLU A 46 -5.97 -0.87 4.33
CA GLU A 46 -6.60 0.24 5.05
C GLU A 46 -6.08 1.58 4.52
N HIS A 47 -4.76 1.75 4.44
CA HIS A 47 -4.12 2.94 3.88
C HIS A 47 -4.58 3.23 2.44
N LEU A 48 -4.70 2.19 1.60
CA LEU A 48 -5.25 2.33 0.25
C LEU A 48 -6.67 2.90 0.26
N THR A 49 -7.54 2.35 1.10
CA THR A 49 -8.96 2.76 1.16
C THR A 49 -9.08 4.20 1.66
N ASN A 50 -8.32 4.56 2.70
CA ASN A 50 -8.26 5.92 3.26
C ASN A 50 -7.72 6.92 2.22
N ALA A 51 -6.64 6.57 1.53
CA ALA A 51 -6.07 7.40 0.47
C ALA A 51 -7.06 7.63 -0.68
N LEU A 52 -7.77 6.60 -1.13
CA LEU A 52 -8.79 6.72 -2.18
C LEU A 52 -9.95 7.62 -1.76
N GLN A 53 -10.45 7.46 -0.53
CA GLN A 53 -11.49 8.33 0.02
C GLN A 53 -11.03 9.78 0.05
N HIS A 54 -9.80 10.04 0.51
CA HIS A 54 -9.27 11.39 0.59
C HIS A 54 -9.09 12.02 -0.80
N ILE A 55 -8.55 11.27 -1.76
CA ILE A 55 -8.42 11.74 -3.15
C ILE A 55 -9.79 12.10 -3.74
N HIS A 56 -10.81 11.26 -3.51
CA HIS A 56 -12.17 11.58 -3.95
C HIS A 56 -12.67 12.89 -3.35
N PHE A 57 -12.53 13.06 -2.04
CA PHE A 57 -12.94 14.28 -1.35
C PHE A 57 -12.28 15.53 -1.94
N LEU A 58 -10.95 15.50 -2.15
CA LEU A 58 -10.22 16.63 -2.73
C LEU A 58 -10.66 16.96 -4.16
N LEU A 59 -11.01 15.94 -4.96
CA LEU A 59 -11.37 16.12 -6.37
C LEU A 59 -12.82 16.55 -6.58
N PHE A 60 -13.74 16.13 -5.72
CA PHE A 60 -15.18 16.24 -5.98
C PHE A 60 -15.95 16.99 -4.89
N ASP A 61 -15.47 16.98 -3.64
CA ASP A 61 -16.26 17.43 -2.49
C ASP A 61 -15.68 18.70 -1.82
N GLN A 62 -14.39 18.99 -1.98
CA GLN A 62 -13.72 20.13 -1.32
C GLN A 62 -14.23 21.51 -1.80
N TYR A 63 -14.87 21.58 -2.97
CA TYR A 63 -15.34 22.83 -3.58
C TYR A 63 -16.88 22.95 -3.65
N VAL A 64 -17.60 22.12 -2.90
CA VAL A 64 -19.07 22.20 -2.72
C VAL A 64 -19.40 23.11 -1.55
#